data_AF-A0A7J9X1X9-F1
#
_entry.id   AF-A0A7J9X1X9-F1
#
_cell.length_a   1.000
_cell.length_b   1.000
_cell.length_c   1.000
_cell.angle_alpha   90.00
_cell.angle_beta   90.00
_cell.angle_gamma   90.00
#
_symmetry.space_group_name_H-M   'P 1'
#
loop_
_entity.id
_entity.type
_entity.pdbx_description
1 polymer ?
#
loop_
_entity_poly.entity_id
_entity_poly.type
_entity_poly.pdbx_seq_one_letter_code
_entity_poly.pdbx_strand_id
1 'polypeptide(L)'
;MTDAEEIKKLKQQAREDRKLFQKAADALAEIDRNHGLDDHHADVLAALRIRVEGKKRASLDDLLTATGDISGKRELGDALGATEKKKSSDWPEIEEQKKDWPGL
;
A
#
# COMPACT_ATOMS: atom_id res chain seq x y z
N MET A 1 -16.81 29.21 26.60
CA MET A 1 -16.46 27.94 25.94
C MET A 1 -16.07 26.97 27.03
N THR A 2 -16.60 25.76 27.00
CA THR A 2 -16.28 24.73 27.99
C THR A 2 -15.07 23.92 27.52
N ASP A 3 -14.24 23.43 28.42
CA ASP A 3 -13.05 22.61 28.10
C ASP A 3 -13.41 21.41 27.17
N ALA A 4 -14.64 20.89 27.30
CA ALA A 4 -15.16 19.83 26.45
C ALA A 4 -15.34 20.24 24.97
N GLU A 5 -15.72 21.50 24.70
CA GLU A 5 -15.85 22.03 23.34
C GLU A 5 -14.48 22.26 22.71
N GLU A 6 -13.51 22.74 23.49
CA GLU A 6 -12.13 22.91 23.03
C GLU A 6 -11.49 21.59 22.65
N ILE A 7 -11.65 20.55 23.49
CA ILE A 7 -11.16 19.19 23.18
C ILE A 7 -11.80 18.65 21.91
N LYS A 8 -13.11 18.86 21.70
CA LYS A 8 -13.80 18.43 20.47
C LYS A 8 -13.25 19.13 19.25
N LYS A 9 -13.01 20.45 19.33
CA LYS A 9 -12.42 21.23 18.23
C LYS A 9 -11.02 20.75 17.89
N LEU A 10 -10.16 20.53 18.89
CA LEU A 10 -8.81 20.01 18.69
C LEU A 10 -8.81 18.61 18.06
N LYS A 11 -9.73 17.73 18.48
CA LYS A 11 -9.89 16.39 17.86
C LYS A 11 -10.34 16.49 16.40
N GLN A 12 -11.23 17.42 16.09
CA GLN A 12 -11.69 17.63 14.73
C GLN A 12 -10.55 18.16 13.84
N GLN A 13 -9.82 19.16 14.33
CA GLN A 13 -8.65 19.70 13.64
C GLN A 13 -7.59 18.62 13.39
N ALA A 14 -7.25 17.81 14.41
CA ALA A 14 -6.30 16.71 14.25
C ALA A 14 -6.75 15.67 13.20
N ARG A 15 -8.06 15.45 13.04
CA ARG A 15 -8.60 14.56 11.99
C ARG A 15 -8.48 15.18 10.60
N GLU A 16 -8.71 16.48 10.48
CA GLU A 16 -8.56 17.21 9.21
C GLU A 16 -7.09 17.28 8.79
N ASP A 17 -6.20 17.61 9.72
CA ASP A 17 -4.75 17.61 9.51
C ASP A 17 -4.25 16.24 9.06
N ARG A 18 -4.75 15.16 9.68
CA ARG A 18 -4.41 13.79 9.27
C ARG A 18 -4.82 13.50 7.83
N LYS A 19 -6.00 13.97 7.39
CA LYS A 19 -6.45 13.81 5.99
C LYS A 19 -5.56 14.60 5.03
N LEU A 20 -5.12 15.80 5.42
CA LEU A 20 -4.20 16.60 4.64
C LEU A 20 -2.83 15.91 4.50
N PHE A 21 -2.28 15.37 5.59
CA PHE A 21 -1.02 14.63 5.57
C PHE A 21 -1.10 13.38 4.69
N GLN A 22 -2.22 12.65 4.71
CA GLN A 22 -2.42 11.52 3.80
C GLN A 22 -2.34 11.95 2.34
N LYS A 23 -3.06 13.01 1.96
CA LYS A 23 -3.05 13.51 0.58
C LYS A 23 -1.66 13.98 0.13
N ALA A 24 -0.92 14.65 1.02
CA ALA A 24 0.45 15.07 0.73
C ALA A 24 1.39 13.87 0.52
N ALA A 25 1.26 12.83 1.36
CA ALA A 25 2.02 11.60 1.21
C ALA A 25 1.69 10.87 -0.11
N ASP A 26 0.41 10.81 -0.49
CA ASP A 26 -0.03 10.17 -1.73
C ASP A 26 0.54 10.91 -2.96
N ALA A 27 0.49 12.25 -2.96
CA ALA A 27 1.05 13.07 -4.03
C ALA A 27 2.57 12.90 -4.17
N LEU A 28 3.31 12.91 -3.06
CA LEU A 28 4.75 12.67 -3.08
C LEU A 28 5.09 11.24 -3.54
N ALA A 29 4.28 10.25 -3.18
CA ALA A 29 4.46 8.88 -3.66
C ALA A 29 4.13 8.71 -5.15
N GLU A 30 3.26 9.54 -5.72
CA GLU A 30 3.02 9.59 -7.16
C GLU A 30 4.20 10.22 -7.90
N ILE A 31 4.77 11.30 -7.37
CA ILE A 31 5.98 11.93 -7.91
C ILE A 31 7.16 10.95 -7.88
N ASP A 32 7.36 10.25 -6.75
CA ASP A 32 8.42 9.25 -6.58
C ASP A 32 8.38 8.17 -7.67
N ARG A 33 7.19 7.64 -7.97
CA ARG A 33 7.00 6.60 -9.00
C ARG A 33 7.32 7.07 -10.42
N ASN A 34 7.12 8.36 -10.71
CA ASN A 34 7.23 8.88 -12.08
C ASN A 34 8.57 9.55 -12.36
N HIS A 35 9.14 10.23 -11.37
CA HIS A 35 10.28 11.13 -11.55
C HIS A 35 11.40 10.89 -10.53
N GLY A 36 11.15 10.08 -9.49
CA GLY A 36 11.99 10.03 -8.30
C GLY A 36 11.81 11.27 -7.42
N LEU A 37 12.16 11.14 -6.15
CA LEU A 37 12.20 12.26 -5.20
C LEU A 37 13.64 12.71 -4.97
N ASP A 38 13.83 13.99 -4.71
CA ASP A 38 15.05 14.45 -4.06
C ASP A 38 15.09 14.00 -2.58
N ASP A 39 16.27 14.03 -1.99
CA ASP A 39 16.50 13.56 -0.62
C ASP A 39 15.60 14.29 0.40
N HIS A 40 15.34 15.58 0.19
CA HIS A 40 14.49 16.36 1.07
C HIS A 40 13.03 15.91 1.02
N HIS A 41 12.48 15.71 -0.18
CA HIS A 41 11.13 15.23 -0.36
C HIS A 41 10.97 13.77 0.09
N ALA A 42 12.02 12.94 -0.04
CA ALA A 42 12.03 11.58 0.49
C ALA A 42 11.95 11.58 2.03
N ASP A 43 12.68 12.47 2.70
CA ASP A 43 12.61 12.66 4.15
C ASP A 43 11.24 13.15 4.59
N VAL A 44 10.65 14.10 3.87
CA VAL A 44 9.29 14.61 4.14
C VAL A 44 8.26 13.50 3.96
N LEU A 45 8.34 12.71 2.88
CA LEU A 45 7.45 11.57 2.66
C LEU A 45 7.59 10.53 3.79
N ALA A 46 8.82 10.26 4.25
CA ALA A 46 9.07 9.38 5.38
C ALA A 46 8.43 9.92 6.68
N ALA A 47 8.61 11.21 6.97
CA ALA A 47 8.03 11.86 8.14
C ALA A 47 6.49 11.85 8.10
N LEU A 48 5.89 12.14 6.95
CA LEU A 48 4.44 12.09 6.75
C LEU A 48 3.89 10.67 6.95
N ARG A 49 4.56 9.66 6.40
CA ARG A 49 4.17 8.24 6.59
C ARG A 49 4.24 7.84 8.07
N ILE A 50 5.31 8.21 8.78
CA ILE A 50 5.42 7.96 10.23
C ILE A 50 4.26 8.63 10.97
N ARG A 51 3.90 9.87 10.62
CA ARG A 51 2.82 10.61 11.28
C ARG A 51 1.44 10.00 11.02
N VAL A 52 1.21 9.43 9.84
CA VAL A 52 -0.08 8.90 9.39
C VAL A 52 -0.30 7.44 9.82
N GLU A 53 0.71 6.59 9.58
CA GLU A 53 0.68 5.14 9.84
C GLU A 53 1.21 4.79 11.24
N GLY A 54 1.88 5.74 11.91
CA GLY A 54 2.50 5.54 13.23
C GLY A 54 3.85 4.82 13.18
N LYS A 55 4.26 4.33 12.00
CA LYS A 55 5.52 3.62 11.73
C LYS A 55 5.95 3.89 10.29
N LYS A 56 7.25 3.78 10.00
CA LYS A 56 7.75 3.76 8.62
C LYS A 56 7.26 2.46 7.95
N ARG A 57 6.79 2.51 6.70
CA ARG A 57 6.51 1.27 5.94
C ARG A 57 7.75 0.39 5.93
N ALA A 58 7.55 -0.88 6.24
CA ALA A 58 8.56 -1.91 6.05
C ALA A 58 9.05 -1.86 4.59
N SER A 59 10.36 -1.91 4.38
CA SER A 59 10.91 -2.00 3.04
C SER A 59 10.42 -3.28 2.35
N LEU A 60 10.48 -3.35 1.02
CA LEU A 60 10.15 -4.58 0.31
C LEU A 60 10.95 -5.77 0.86
N ASP A 61 12.22 -5.53 1.21
CA ASP A 61 13.11 -6.51 1.81
C ASP A 61 12.65 -6.94 3.22
N ASP A 62 12.16 -6.00 4.04
CA ASP A 62 11.56 -6.31 5.35
C ASP A 62 10.25 -7.10 5.20
N LEU A 63 9.43 -6.79 4.20
CA LEU A 63 8.19 -7.52 3.91
C LEU A 63 8.48 -8.93 3.38
N LEU A 64 9.47 -9.07 2.50
CA LEU A 64 9.93 -10.36 2.00
C LEU A 64 10.57 -11.20 3.09
N THR A 65 11.30 -10.59 4.02
CA THR A 65 11.88 -11.26 5.18
C THR A 65 10.80 -11.71 6.16
N ALA A 66 9.82 -10.84 6.47
CA ALA A 66 8.68 -11.19 7.33
C ALA A 66 7.76 -12.25 6.68
N THR A 67 7.66 -12.26 5.35
CA THR A 67 6.95 -13.31 4.59
C THR A 67 7.79 -14.58 4.44
N GLY A 68 9.13 -14.46 4.48
CA GLY A 68 10.09 -15.56 4.46
C GLY A 68 10.01 -16.46 5.70
N ASP A 69 9.47 -15.95 6.81
CA ASP A 69 9.14 -16.75 8.00
C ASP A 69 7.80 -17.53 7.84
N ILE A 70 7.08 -17.32 6.73
CA ILE A 70 6.00 -18.18 6.23
C ILE A 70 6.58 -19.21 5.24
N SER A 71 7.84 -19.62 5.42
CA SER A 71 8.41 -20.81 4.75
C SER A 71 7.90 -22.10 5.41
N GLY A 72 6.57 -22.20 5.52
CA GLY A 72 5.85 -23.43 5.83
C GLY A 72 5.49 -24.14 4.53
N LYS A 73 6.44 -24.90 3.97
CA LYS A 73 6.25 -25.88 2.89
C LYS A 73 5.45 -25.39 1.66
N ARG A 74 6.06 -24.54 0.84
CA ARG A 74 5.98 -24.62 -0.63
C ARG A 74 6.93 -23.60 -1.24
N GLU A 75 7.88 -24.06 -2.03
CA GLU A 75 8.77 -23.18 -2.79
C GLU A 75 7.93 -22.33 -3.75
N LEU A 76 8.21 -21.03 -3.85
CA LEU A 76 7.46 -20.10 -4.70
C LEU A 76 7.40 -20.57 -6.17
N GLY A 77 8.46 -21.23 -6.65
CA GLY A 77 8.51 -21.83 -7.98
C GLY A 77 7.53 -22.99 -8.17
N ASP A 78 7.18 -23.71 -7.10
CA ASP A 78 6.22 -24.80 -7.11
C ASP A 78 4.78 -24.26 -7.04
N ALA A 79 4.57 -23.11 -6.38
CA ALA A 79 3.30 -22.39 -6.37
C ALA A 79 2.96 -21.73 -7.73
N LEU A 80 3.97 -21.34 -8.50
CA LEU A 80 3.84 -20.79 -9.86
C LEU A 80 3.84 -21.87 -10.94
N GLY A 81 4.48 -23.02 -10.69
CA GLY A 81 4.55 -24.16 -11.60
C GLY A 81 3.37 -25.13 -11.50
N ALA A 82 2.63 -25.13 -10.39
CA ALA A 82 1.43 -25.95 -10.22
C ALA A 82 0.20 -25.35 -10.92
N THR A 83 0.25 -25.25 -12.26
CA THR A 83 -0.96 -25.13 -13.08
C THR A 83 -1.64 -26.50 -13.20
N GLU A 84 -2.05 -27.08 -12.08
CA GLU A 84 -3.00 -28.19 -12.08
C GLU A 84 -4.25 -27.78 -11.30
N LYS A 85 -5.23 -27.34 -12.09
CA LYS A 85 -6.68 -27.43 -11.87
C LYS A 85 -7.10 -27.76 -10.43
N LYS A 86 -7.32 -26.75 -9.60
CA LYS A 86 -8.39 -26.79 -8.61
C LYS A 86 -9.36 -25.65 -8.87
N LYS A 87 -10.53 -26.02 -9.40
CA LYS A 87 -11.74 -25.19 -9.44
C LYS A 87 -11.98 -24.64 -8.04
N SER A 88 -11.73 -23.36 -7.85
CA SER A 88 -12.14 -22.61 -6.66
C SER A 88 -13.62 -22.28 -6.82
N SER A 89 -14.47 -22.92 -6.01
CA SER A 89 -15.93 -22.96 -6.13
C SER A 89 -16.67 -21.69 -5.67
N ASP A 90 -16.08 -20.50 -5.74
CA ASP A 90 -16.74 -19.28 -5.19
C ASP A 90 -16.47 -17.98 -5.95
N TRP A 91 -16.13 -18.08 -7.23
CA TRP A 91 -16.03 -16.92 -8.12
C TRP A 91 -16.89 -17.17 -9.36
N PRO A 92 -17.72 -16.20 -9.81
CA PRO A 92 -18.42 -16.35 -11.07
C PRO A 92 -17.39 -16.44 -12.20
N GLU A 93 -17.52 -17.49 -13.01
CA GLU A 93 -16.63 -17.80 -14.12
C GLU A 93 -16.85 -16.74 -15.22
N ILE A 94 -15.98 -15.73 -15.26
CA ILE A 94 -15.95 -14.75 -16.35
C ILE A 94 -15.17 -15.41 -17.48
N GLU A 95 -15.87 -15.79 -18.55
CA GLU A 95 -15.22 -16.27 -19.77
C GLU A 95 -14.48 -15.10 -20.43
N GLU A 96 -13.19 -14.96 -20.12
CA GLU A 96 -12.30 -14.05 -20.82
C GLU A 96 -12.09 -14.55 -22.25
N GLN A 97 -12.93 -14.08 -23.18
CA GLN A 97 -12.62 -14.19 -24.60
C GLN A 97 -11.31 -13.46 -24.85
N LYS A 98 -10.30 -14.20 -25.34
CA LYS A 98 -9.05 -13.61 -25.82
C LYS A 98 -9.38 -12.65 -26.95
N LYS A 99 -9.42 -11.36 -26.64
CA LYS A 99 -9.47 -10.30 -27.63
C LYS A 99 -8.11 -10.31 -28.30
N ASP A 100 -8.07 -10.76 -29.55
CA ASP A 100 -6.89 -10.59 -30.41
C ASP A 100 -6.70 -9.09 -30.63
N TRP A 101 -5.78 -8.52 -29.86
CA TRP A 101 -5.22 -7.22 -30.17
C TRP A 101 -4.49 -7.36 -31.51
N PRO A 102 -4.74 -6.50 -32.51
CA PRO A 102 -3.98 -6.57 -33.74
C PRO A 102 -2.51 -6.27 -33.42
N GLY A 103 -1.64 -7.25 -33.65
CA GLY A 103 -0.18 -7.14 -33.55
C GLY A 103 0.33 -5.96 -34.39
N LEU A 104 1.27 -5.18 -33.84
CA LEU A 104 2.73 -5.39 -33.94
C LEU A 104 3.23 -5.43 -35.39
#